data_AF-F6DKZ4-F1
#
_entry.id   AF-F6DKZ4-F1
#
_cell.length_a   1.000
_cell.length_b   1.000
_cell.length_c   1.000
_cell.angle_alpha   90.00
_cell.angle_beta   90.00
_cell.angle_gamma   90.00
#
_symmetry.space_group_name_H-M   'P 1'
#
loop_
_entity.id
_entity.type
_entity.pdbx_description
1 polymer ?
#
loop_
_entity_poly.entity_id
_entity_poly.type
_entity_poly.pdbx_seq_one_letter_code
_entity_poly.pdbx_strand_id
1 'polypeptide(L)'
;MPDEIVDRITEEMEVRGKLEFTIHEQELFNQGVKEFTVFYKIVGESRMKLFRNSRTELIFVRLNDDWMRQAKVDISGLEVPLTIRLTWDNDSEDELTVEKPGQGGCITVKSVQIDN
;
A
#
# COMPACT_ATOMS: atom_id res chain seq x y z
N MET A 1 13.89 6.83 -2.05
CA MET A 1 13.64 7.46 -0.72
C MET A 1 12.14 7.62 -0.55
N PRO A 2 11.56 7.33 0.63
CA PRO A 2 10.11 7.37 0.88
C PRO A 2 9.43 8.72 0.56
N ASP A 3 10.16 9.82 0.70
CA ASP A 3 9.63 11.18 0.56
C ASP A 3 9.06 11.46 -0.85
N GLU A 4 9.67 10.91 -1.91
CA GLU A 4 9.20 11.10 -3.29
C GLU A 4 7.85 10.40 -3.57
N ILE A 5 7.53 9.33 -2.84
CA ILE A 5 6.27 8.59 -3.01
C ILE A 5 5.12 9.39 -2.39
N VAL A 6 5.36 9.95 -1.20
CA VAL A 6 4.38 10.72 -0.42
C VAL A 6 3.97 11.97 -1.20
N ASP A 7 4.91 12.67 -1.83
CA ASP A 7 4.64 13.91 -2.58
C ASP A 7 3.72 13.71 -3.78
N ARG A 8 3.64 12.50 -4.33
CA ARG A 8 2.77 12.15 -5.46
C ARG A 8 1.30 11.98 -5.09
N ILE A 9 0.98 11.88 -3.80
CA ILE A 9 -0.40 11.82 -3.30
C ILE A 9 -0.84 13.26 -3.00
N THR A 10 -1.69 13.84 -3.83
CA THR A 10 -2.16 15.23 -3.68
C THR A 10 -3.51 15.31 -2.95
N GLU A 11 -3.90 16.50 -2.49
CA GLU A 11 -5.22 16.75 -1.88
C GLU A 11 -6.38 16.39 -2.81
N GLU A 12 -6.25 16.65 -4.11
CA GLU A 12 -7.25 16.28 -5.13
C GLU A 12 -7.50 14.76 -5.19
N MET A 13 -6.52 13.97 -4.74
CA MET A 13 -6.61 12.52 -4.71
C MET A 13 -7.22 11.99 -3.42
N GLU A 14 -7.68 12.82 -2.48
CA GLU A 14 -8.24 12.36 -1.20
C GLU A 14 -9.33 11.30 -1.39
N VAL A 15 -10.34 11.60 -2.22
CA VAL A 15 -11.54 10.77 -2.39
C VAL A 15 -11.34 9.64 -3.41
N ARG A 16 -10.57 9.90 -4.47
CA ARG A 16 -10.26 8.96 -5.55
C ARG A 16 -8.85 9.21 -6.06
N GLY A 17 -8.04 8.17 -6.13
CA GLY A 17 -6.67 8.31 -6.60
C GLY A 17 -6.02 6.99 -7.00
N LYS A 18 -4.83 7.13 -7.57
CA LYS A 18 -3.97 6.01 -7.93
C LYS A 18 -2.51 6.36 -7.71
N LEU A 19 -1.71 5.38 -7.30
CA LEU A 19 -0.29 5.54 -7.09
C LEU A 19 0.43 4.29 -7.59
N GLU A 20 1.46 4.46 -8.41
CA GLU A 20 2.30 3.36 -8.90
C GLU A 20 3.77 3.71 -8.66
N PHE A 21 4.53 2.81 -8.04
CA PHE A 21 5.95 2.97 -7.77
C PHE A 21 6.64 1.62 -7.59
N THR A 22 7.98 1.63 -7.58
CA THR A 22 8.79 0.42 -7.42
C THR A 22 9.61 0.49 -6.15
N ILE A 23 9.56 -0.56 -5.34
CA ILE A 23 10.37 -0.73 -4.13
C ILE A 23 11.63 -1.51 -4.49
N HIS A 24 12.79 -0.99 -4.11
CA HIS A 24 14.11 -1.60 -4.35
C HIS A 24 14.80 -2.03 -3.05
N GLU A 25 14.24 -1.65 -1.91
CA GLU A 25 14.81 -1.82 -0.58
C GLU A 25 14.68 -3.27 -0.11
N GLN A 26 15.78 -4.02 -0.05
CA GLN A 26 15.80 -5.38 0.51
C GLN A 26 15.38 -5.45 1.98
N GLU A 27 15.52 -4.34 2.73
CA GLU A 27 15.06 -4.22 4.12
C GLU A 27 13.55 -4.47 4.28
N LEU A 28 12.77 -4.34 3.19
CA LEU A 28 11.38 -4.77 3.14
C LEU A 28 11.20 -6.21 3.64
N PHE A 29 12.16 -7.10 3.39
CA PHE A 29 12.10 -8.51 3.78
C PHE A 29 12.79 -8.83 5.11
N ASN A 30 13.31 -7.82 5.83
CA ASN A 30 13.98 -8.04 7.10
C ASN A 30 13.00 -8.43 8.22
N GLN A 31 12.90 -9.73 8.51
CA GLN A 31 12.01 -10.26 9.55
C GLN A 31 12.40 -9.85 10.99
N GLY A 32 13.61 -9.33 11.21
CA GLY A 32 14.00 -8.74 12.49
C GLY A 32 13.26 -7.44 12.82
N VAL A 33 12.64 -6.82 11.81
CA VAL A 33 11.81 -5.61 11.96
C VAL A 33 10.34 -6.01 12.05
N LYS A 34 9.68 -5.64 13.15
CA LYS A 34 8.24 -5.91 13.37
C LYS A 34 7.35 -5.29 12.29
N GLU A 35 7.70 -4.08 11.87
CA GLU A 35 6.96 -3.33 10.87
C GLU A 35 7.93 -2.49 10.03
N PHE A 36 7.88 -2.64 8.70
CA PHE A 36 8.61 -1.80 7.77
C PHE A 36 7.61 -0.87 7.08
N THR A 37 7.63 0.42 7.41
CA THR A 37 6.72 1.40 6.79
C THR A 37 7.32 1.85 5.46
N VAL A 38 6.56 1.66 4.38
CA VAL A 38 6.91 2.17 3.04
C VAL A 38 6.56 3.65 2.95
N PHE A 39 5.34 4.01 3.36
CA PHE A 39 4.95 5.41 3.53
C PHE A 39 3.78 5.56 4.50
N TYR A 40 3.63 6.78 5.00
CA TYR A 40 2.46 7.26 5.73
C TYR A 40 2.15 8.68 5.27
N LYS A 41 0.89 8.97 4.94
CA LYS A 41 0.44 10.31 4.57
C LYS A 41 -0.94 10.61 5.13
N ILE A 42 -1.13 11.86 5.53
CA ILE A 42 -2.45 12.44 5.82
C ILE A 42 -2.81 13.34 4.63
N VAL A 43 -4.00 13.15 4.07
CA VAL A 43 -4.53 13.90 2.93
C VAL A 43 -5.98 14.23 3.24
N GLY A 44 -6.27 15.51 3.46
CA GLY A 44 -7.56 15.95 4.00
C GLY A 44 -7.86 15.24 5.32
N GLU A 45 -8.98 14.52 5.37
CA GLU A 45 -9.44 13.73 6.52
C GLU A 45 -8.95 12.28 6.47
N SER A 46 -8.36 11.86 5.34
CA SER A 46 -7.88 10.49 5.13
C SER A 46 -6.44 10.28 5.62
N ARG A 47 -6.23 9.19 6.37
CA ARG A 47 -4.91 8.69 6.75
C ARG A 47 -4.59 7.46 5.92
N MET A 48 -3.49 7.49 5.18
CA MET A 48 -3.06 6.44 4.27
C MET A 48 -1.71 5.88 4.71
N LYS A 49 -1.59 4.55 4.78
CA LYS A 49 -0.35 3.88 5.16
C LYS A 49 -0.13 2.64 4.30
N LEU A 50 1.09 2.48 3.80
CA LEU A 50 1.57 1.22 3.24
C LEU A 50 2.73 0.72 4.09
N PHE A 51 2.64 -0.51 4.58
CA PHE A 51 3.67 -1.10 5.41
C PHE A 51 3.71 -2.61 5.27
N ARG A 52 4.85 -3.21 5.60
CA ARG A 52 5.03 -4.65 5.71
C ARG A 52 5.01 -5.03 7.19
N ASN A 53 4.28 -6.09 7.56
CA ASN A 53 4.23 -6.60 8.94
C ASN A 53 5.20 -7.77 9.22
N SER A 54 5.24 -8.29 10.45
CA SER A 54 6.15 -9.40 10.82
C SER A 54 5.87 -10.72 10.07
N ARG A 55 4.70 -10.86 9.43
CA ARG A 55 4.34 -12.04 8.63
C ARG A 55 4.77 -11.93 7.17
N THR A 56 5.48 -10.86 6.80
CA THR A 56 5.86 -10.60 5.39
C THR A 56 4.63 -10.32 4.51
N GLU A 57 3.57 -9.77 5.09
CA GLU A 57 2.42 -9.26 4.35
C GLU A 57 2.62 -7.76 4.11
N LEU A 58 2.43 -7.32 2.86
CA LEU A 58 2.30 -5.92 2.51
C LEU A 58 0.85 -5.48 2.71
N ILE A 59 0.67 -4.40 3.47
CA ILE A 59 -0.62 -3.96 3.97
C ILE A 59 -0.83 -2.51 3.59
N PHE A 60 -1.88 -2.25 2.84
CA PHE A 60 -2.38 -0.90 2.57
C PHE A 60 -3.58 -0.61 3.48
N VAL A 61 -3.55 0.53 4.17
CA VAL A 61 -4.64 1.00 5.03
C VAL A 61 -5.02 2.42 4.60
N ARG A 62 -6.33 2.65 4.43
CA ARG A 62 -6.94 3.97 4.33
C ARG A 62 -7.99 4.10 5.44
N LEU A 63 -7.90 5.15 6.23
CA LEU A 63 -8.77 5.40 7.37
C LEU A 63 -9.29 6.83 7.28
N ASN A 64 -10.58 7.01 7.50
CA ASN A 64 -11.18 8.30 7.83
C ASN A 64 -12.00 8.16 9.12
N ASP A 65 -12.83 9.14 9.43
CA ASP A 65 -13.62 9.15 10.67
C ASP A 65 -14.74 8.09 10.67
N ASP A 66 -15.24 7.72 9.50
CA ASP A 66 -16.38 6.80 9.36
C ASP A 66 -15.96 5.32 9.25
N TRP A 67 -14.85 5.05 8.57
CA TRP A 67 -14.45 3.69 8.22
C TRP A 67 -12.94 3.51 8.07
N MET A 68 -12.52 2.25 8.12
CA MET A 68 -11.18 1.80 7.75
C MET A 68 -11.25 0.77 6.63
N ARG A 69 -10.46 0.95 5.57
CA ARG A 69 -10.26 -0.04 4.51
C ARG A 69 -8.85 -0.58 4.56
N GLN A 70 -8.73 -1.90 4.41
CA GLN A 70 -7.44 -2.58 4.46
C GLN A 70 -7.32 -3.68 3.40
N ALA A 71 -6.25 -3.62 2.59
CA ALA A 71 -5.81 -4.71 1.72
C ALA A 71 -4.52 -5.34 2.26
N LYS A 72 -4.38 -6.66 2.10
CA LYS A 72 -3.21 -7.43 2.53
C LYS A 72 -2.78 -8.37 1.42
N VAL A 73 -1.49 -8.35 1.09
CA VAL A 73 -0.87 -9.26 0.13
C VAL A 73 0.30 -9.95 0.80
N ASP A 74 0.32 -11.28 0.79
CA ASP A 74 1.50 -12.04 1.18
C ASP A 74 2.58 -11.86 0.10
N ILE A 75 3.73 -11.31 0.49
CA ILE A 75 4.88 -11.13 -0.40
C ILE A 75 6.03 -12.09 -0.04
N SER A 76 5.76 -13.12 0.78
CA SER A 76 6.71 -14.17 1.08
C SER A 76 7.14 -14.91 -0.19
N GLY A 77 8.44 -15.17 -0.33
CA GLY A 77 9.01 -15.77 -1.54
C GLY A 77 9.13 -14.83 -2.75
N LEU A 78 8.71 -13.57 -2.62
CA LEU A 78 9.04 -12.53 -3.60
C LEU A 78 10.39 -11.89 -3.27
N GLU A 79 10.93 -11.15 -4.25
CA GLU A 79 12.21 -10.44 -4.14
C GLU A 79 12.07 -9.07 -4.81
N VAL A 80 12.84 -8.08 -4.34
CA VAL A 80 12.92 -6.77 -4.99
C VAL A 80 13.64 -6.86 -6.36
N PRO A 81 13.30 -6.00 -7.34
CA PRO A 81 12.32 -4.92 -7.26
C PRO A 81 10.86 -5.41 -7.26
N LEU A 82 9.98 -4.71 -6.55
CA LEU A 82 8.53 -4.93 -6.56
C LEU A 82 7.81 -3.68 -7.04
N THR A 83 6.97 -3.82 -8.08
CA THR A 83 6.08 -2.75 -8.53
C THR A 83 4.78 -2.83 -7.74
N ILE A 84 4.45 -1.73 -7.07
CA ILE A 84 3.24 -1.58 -6.27
C ILE A 84 2.30 -0.64 -7.00
N ARG A 85 1.05 -1.04 -7.18
CA ARG A 85 -0.04 -0.14 -7.59
C ARG A 85 -1.09 -0.09 -6.49
N LEU A 86 -1.48 1.12 -6.13
CA LEU A 86 -2.57 1.41 -5.22
C LEU A 86 -3.63 2.16 -6.00
N THR A 87 -4.88 1.78 -5.85
CA THR A 87 -6.04 2.56 -6.27
C THR A 87 -6.98 2.70 -5.09
N TRP A 88 -7.67 3.83 -5.01
CA TRP A 88 -8.67 4.05 -3.99
C TRP A 88 -9.78 4.93 -4.51
N ASP A 89 -10.98 4.69 -3.99
CA ASP A 89 -12.20 5.36 -4.40
C ASP A 89 -13.26 5.22 -3.29
N ASN A 90 -13.71 6.34 -2.73
CA ASN A 90 -14.76 6.35 -1.71
C ASN A 90 -16.05 5.67 -2.21
N ASP A 91 -16.39 5.84 -3.49
CA ASP A 91 -17.64 5.32 -4.07
C ASP A 91 -17.54 3.86 -4.52
N SER A 92 -16.33 3.29 -4.51
CA SER A 92 -16.06 1.94 -4.97
C SER A 92 -15.14 1.22 -3.97
N GLU A 93 -14.03 0.66 -4.45
CA GLU A 93 -13.12 -0.16 -3.66
C GLU A 93 -11.69 0.38 -3.75
N ASP A 94 -10.92 0.09 -2.70
CA ASP A 94 -9.49 0.36 -2.69
C ASP A 94 -8.76 -0.93 -3.06
N GLU A 95 -7.77 -0.89 -3.96
CA GLU A 95 -7.01 -2.07 -4.39
C GLU A 95 -5.50 -1.92 -4.13
N LEU A 96 -4.87 -3.03 -3.77
CA LEU A 96 -3.43 -3.19 -3.69
C LEU A 96 -3.01 -4.25 -4.71
N THR A 97 -2.16 -3.84 -5.65
CA THR A 97 -1.52 -4.72 -6.62
C THR A 97 -0.02 -4.78 -6.38
N VAL A 98 0.52 -5.99 -6.37
CA VAL A 98 1.96 -6.27 -6.32
C VAL A 98 2.35 -7.06 -7.57
N GLU A 99 3.32 -6.55 -8.30
CA GLU A 99 3.85 -7.15 -9.52
C GLU A 99 5.37 -7.26 -9.43
N LYS A 100 5.91 -8.41 -9.87
CA LYS A 100 7.36 -8.56 -10.05
C LYS A 100 7.73 -8.19 -11.48
N PRO A 101 8.62 -7.19 -11.70
CA PRO A 101 9.05 -6.84 -13.04
C PRO A 101 9.64 -8.04 -13.79
N GLY A 102 9.09 -8.34 -14.97
CA GLY A 102 9.62 -9.38 -15.86
C GLY A 102 9.18 -10.82 -15.55
N GLN A 103 8.44 -11.05 -14.45
CA GLN A 103 7.74 -12.31 -14.22
C GLN A 103 6.25 -11.99 -14.23
N GLY A 104 5.50 -12.44 -15.24
CA GLY A 104 4.09 -12.05 -15.49
C GLY A 104 3.06 -12.45 -14.43
N GLY A 105 3.47 -12.64 -13.17
CA GLY A 105 2.61 -12.78 -12.00
C GLY A 105 2.28 -11.42 -11.40
N CYS A 106 0.98 -11.15 -11.31
CA CYS A 106 0.40 -9.96 -10.70
C CYS A 106 -0.56 -10.43 -9.60
N ILE A 107 -0.38 -9.96 -8.38
CA ILE A 107 -1.27 -10.25 -7.24
C ILE A 107 -2.04 -8.98 -6.95
N THR A 108 -3.36 -9.01 -7.17
CA THR A 108 -4.27 -7.90 -6.82
C THR A 108 -5.22 -8.34 -5.74
N VAL A 109 -5.35 -7.51 -4.70
CA VAL A 109 -6.27 -7.72 -3.59
C VAL A 109 -7.08 -6.46 -3.36
N LYS A 110 -8.39 -6.65 -3.19
CA LYS A 110 -9.34 -5.61 -2.82
C LYS A 110 -9.32 -5.40 -1.31
N SER A 111 -9.44 -4.15 -0.89
CA SER A 111 -9.51 -3.80 0.52
C SER A 111 -10.83 -4.22 1.12
N VAL A 112 -10.79 -4.72 2.35
CA VAL A 112 -11.99 -4.98 3.14
C VAL A 112 -12.30 -3.74 3.95
N GLN A 113 -13.56 -3.28 3.88
CA GLN A 113 -14.06 -2.19 4.73
C GLN A 113 -14.43 -2.74 6.12
N ILE A 114 -14.02 -1.99 7.14
CA ILE A 114 -14.30 -2.23 8.54
C ILE A 114 -14.90 -0.93 9.06
N ASP A 115 -16.19 -0.97 9.40
CA ASP A 115 -16.90 0.17 9.98
C ASP A 115 -16.52 0.28 11.47
N ASN A 116 -16.42 1.53 11.96
CA ASN A 116 -16.06 1.83 13.35
C ASN A 116 -17.16 1.47 14.37
#